data_AF-A0A7S0LLX8-F1
#
_entry.id   AF-A0A7S0LLX8-F1
#
_cell.length_a   1.000
_cell.length_b   1.000
_cell.length_c   1.000
_cell.angle_alpha   90.00
_cell.angle_beta   90.00
_cell.angle_gamma   90.00
#
_symmetry.space_group_name_H-M   'P 1'
#
loop_
_entity.id
_entity.type
_entity.pdbx_description
1 polymer ?
#
loop_
_entity_poly.entity_id
_entity_poly.type
_entity_poly.pdbx_seq_one_letter_code
_entity_poly.pdbx_strand_id
1 'polypeptide(L)'
;WTWVMDELLALQAELARVQEAPSVFKLSEPNIVELIQKLCELGLVDVLFTTNGKEYLTPKQLHNEVEDEILTHGGRVNITELPPIINVDLTQIERVVDTLLKRGKDGLQIVNGELINSYYLDSLAEEINIALQGAGRLTIGDLAVQHNFASEFIQSLVQARLGTTIDAKLSAGTLYTATYVARHTARVRGALSALTKPASLAAIVKSHGFNEGLFHEALRDLHESGRLPGTLQGKTSFTPAMHLTLQAAAVGDYYKLNGVVEYATLSRMGVRDPLKYLQTEHPGGLALSACYMAKEMLATAEAELDEACRAGTAANLRTAFTTPLADVDFDLVISSSAAIASAVSCARAVRLGAHLLPGRPPRPP
;
A
#
# COMPACT_ATOMS: atom_id res chain seq x y z
N TRP A 1 45.83 -10.94 -64.02
CA TRP A 1 46.28 -9.58 -63.69
C TRP A 1 46.17 -8.63 -64.88
N THR A 2 46.67 -9.00 -66.06
CA THR A 2 46.50 -8.20 -67.30
C THR A 2 45.06 -8.15 -67.81
N TRP A 3 44.35 -9.28 -67.84
CA TRP A 3 42.96 -9.37 -68.31
C TRP A 3 41.97 -8.49 -67.52
N VAL A 4 42.11 -8.43 -66.20
CA VAL A 4 41.26 -7.60 -65.33
C VAL A 4 41.54 -6.11 -65.53
N MET A 5 42.78 -5.74 -65.87
CA MET A 5 43.11 -4.35 -66.19
C MET A 5 42.62 -3.93 -67.57
N ASP A 6 42.65 -4.82 -68.56
CA ASP A 6 42.09 -4.56 -69.87
C ASP A 6 40.55 -4.39 -69.82
N GLU A 7 39.88 -5.16 -68.97
CA GLU A 7 38.43 -5.06 -68.75
C GLU A 7 38.04 -3.77 -68.01
N LEU A 8 38.86 -3.34 -67.03
CA LEU A 8 38.66 -2.09 -66.30
C LEU A 8 38.92 -0.86 -67.20
N LEU A 9 39.93 -0.93 -68.07
CA LEU A 9 40.20 0.09 -69.08
C LEU A 9 39.10 0.14 -70.15
N ALA A 10 38.57 -1.00 -70.57
CA ALA A 10 37.44 -1.06 -71.50
C ALA A 10 36.17 -0.44 -70.88
N LEU A 11 35.88 -0.76 -69.62
CA LEU A 11 34.76 -0.16 -68.88
C LEU A 11 34.94 1.35 -68.67
N GLN A 12 36.17 1.82 -68.39
CA GLN A 12 36.46 3.25 -68.31
C GLN A 12 36.29 3.95 -69.66
N ALA A 13 36.75 3.34 -70.75
CA ALA A 13 36.58 3.88 -72.09
C ALA A 13 35.10 3.91 -72.50
N GLU A 14 34.33 2.89 -72.15
CA GLU A 14 32.89 2.84 -72.40
C GLU A 14 32.12 3.89 -71.58
N LEU A 15 32.49 4.08 -70.31
CA LEU A 15 31.93 5.12 -69.46
C LEU A 15 32.26 6.53 -69.97
N ALA A 16 33.51 6.76 -70.42
CA ALA A 16 33.90 8.00 -71.07
C ALA A 16 33.11 8.23 -72.36
N ARG A 17 32.91 7.19 -73.18
CA ARG A 17 32.13 7.27 -74.43
C ARG A 17 30.64 7.55 -74.18
N VAL A 18 30.08 7.03 -73.09
CA VAL A 18 28.69 7.30 -72.66
C VAL A 18 28.57 8.72 -72.11
N GLN A 19 29.58 9.24 -71.43
CA GLN A 19 29.60 10.63 -70.94
C GLN A 19 29.82 11.66 -72.05
N GLU A 20 30.59 11.33 -73.09
CA GLU A 20 30.82 12.16 -74.27
C GLU A 20 29.71 12.03 -75.33
N ALA A 21 28.84 11.02 -75.22
CA ALA A 21 27.69 10.90 -76.09
C ALA A 21 26.79 12.15 -75.90
N PRO A 22 26.45 12.88 -76.98
CA PRO A 22 25.57 14.04 -76.86
C PRO A 22 24.24 13.58 -76.29
N SER A 23 23.89 14.09 -75.10
CA SER A 23 22.62 13.77 -74.46
C SER A 23 21.48 14.19 -75.38
N VAL A 24 20.80 13.21 -75.97
CA VAL A 24 19.66 13.40 -76.85
C VAL A 24 18.55 14.07 -76.02
N PHE A 25 18.35 15.36 -76.26
CA PHE A 25 17.37 16.25 -75.61
C PHE A 25 17.42 16.30 -74.08
N LYS A 26 18.40 17.03 -73.52
CA LYS A 26 18.22 17.59 -72.17
C LYS A 26 17.12 18.65 -72.25
N LEU A 27 15.94 18.33 -71.70
CA LEU A 27 14.93 19.33 -71.41
C LEU A 27 15.54 20.35 -70.44
N SER A 28 15.45 21.63 -70.78
CA SER A 28 15.82 22.71 -69.86
C SER A 28 14.88 22.70 -68.65
N GLU A 29 15.36 23.10 -67.48
CA GLU A 29 14.54 23.17 -66.26
C GLU A 29 13.20 23.91 -66.47
N PRO A 30 13.13 25.06 -67.18
CA PRO A 30 11.86 25.73 -67.45
C PRO A 30 10.89 24.87 -68.28
N ASN A 31 11.40 24.12 -69.26
CA ASN A 31 10.58 23.24 -70.08
C ASN A 31 10.05 22.06 -69.27
N ILE A 32 10.81 21.56 -68.29
CA ILE A 32 10.35 20.50 -67.37
C ILE A 32 9.23 21.03 -66.47
N VAL A 33 9.39 22.24 -65.92
CA VAL A 33 8.36 22.88 -65.09
C VAL A 33 7.06 23.08 -65.88
N GLU A 34 7.13 23.60 -67.11
CA GLU A 34 5.95 23.76 -67.97
C GLU A 34 5.28 22.43 -68.30
N LEU A 35 6.06 21.37 -68.57
CA LEU A 35 5.53 20.03 -68.84
C LEU A 35 4.82 19.46 -67.61
N ILE A 36 5.41 19.57 -66.42
CA ILE A 36 4.78 19.10 -65.16
C ILE A 36 3.50 19.89 -64.90
N GLN A 37 3.51 21.21 -65.08
CA GLN A 37 2.33 22.04 -64.93
C GLN A 37 1.21 21.64 -65.91
N LYS A 38 1.56 21.35 -67.17
CA LYS A 38 0.62 20.82 -68.18
C LYS A 38 0.04 19.46 -67.77
N LEU A 39 0.86 18.57 -67.20
CA LEU A 39 0.42 17.27 -66.72
C LEU A 39 -0.53 17.39 -65.51
N CYS A 40 -0.29 18.36 -64.63
CA CYS A 40 -1.21 18.70 -63.53
C CYS A 40 -2.53 19.28 -64.05
N GLU A 41 -2.50 20.19 -65.02
CA GLU A 41 -3.71 20.77 -65.65
C GLU A 41 -4.58 19.68 -66.31
N LEU A 42 -3.94 18.67 -66.90
CA LEU A 42 -4.60 17.52 -67.52
C LEU A 42 -5.06 16.47 -66.49
N GLY A 43 -4.78 16.66 -65.19
CA GLY A 43 -5.15 15.73 -64.11
C GLY A 43 -4.42 14.38 -64.17
N LEU A 44 -3.30 14.30 -64.91
CA LEU A 44 -2.53 13.07 -65.08
C LEU A 44 -1.58 12.81 -63.91
N VAL A 45 -1.16 13.89 -63.22
CA VAL A 45 -0.22 13.84 -62.10
C VAL A 45 -0.68 14.81 -61.01
N ASP A 46 -0.63 14.36 -59.75
CA ASP A 46 -0.86 15.18 -58.55
C ASP A 46 0.46 15.32 -57.79
N VAL A 47 0.94 16.55 -57.67
CA VAL A 47 2.23 16.89 -57.04
C VAL A 47 2.06 18.06 -56.08
N LEU A 48 2.72 17.93 -54.94
CA LEU A 48 2.89 18.93 -53.91
C LEU A 48 4.20 19.67 -54.17
N PHE A 49 4.22 20.95 -53.80
CA PHE A 49 5.41 21.79 -53.89
C PHE A 49 6.10 21.81 -52.54
N THR A 50 7.43 21.65 -52.56
CA THR A 50 8.23 21.89 -51.37
C THR A 50 8.25 23.37 -51.00
N THR A 51 8.50 23.68 -49.73
CA THR A 51 8.51 25.06 -49.21
C THR A 51 9.60 25.93 -49.89
N ASN A 52 10.66 25.29 -50.39
CA ASN A 52 11.72 25.94 -51.17
C ASN A 52 11.42 26.06 -52.68
N GLY A 53 10.34 25.47 -53.18
CA GLY A 53 9.90 25.50 -54.58
C GLY A 53 10.82 24.79 -55.57
N LYS A 54 11.78 23.98 -55.09
CA LYS A 54 12.79 23.32 -55.94
C LYS A 54 12.43 21.88 -56.30
N GLU A 55 11.52 21.26 -55.57
CA GLU A 55 11.21 19.85 -55.67
C GLU A 55 9.70 19.63 -55.75
N TYR A 56 9.33 18.56 -56.47
CA TYR A 56 7.96 18.10 -56.59
C TYR A 56 7.81 16.80 -55.81
N LEU A 57 6.85 16.76 -54.91
CA LEU A 57 6.59 15.60 -54.07
C LEU A 57 5.22 15.02 -54.40
N THR A 58 5.13 13.71 -54.67
CA THR A 58 3.82 13.09 -54.84
C THR A 58 3.17 12.87 -53.46
N PRO A 59 1.83 12.92 -53.33
CA PRO A 59 1.15 12.64 -52.05
C PRO A 59 1.48 11.26 -51.47
N LYS A 60 1.75 10.26 -52.32
CA LYS A 60 2.21 8.94 -51.89
C LYS A 60 3.61 8.97 -51.30
N GLN A 61 4.52 9.74 -51.90
CA GLN A 61 5.88 9.90 -51.40
C GLN A 61 5.88 10.64 -50.07
N LEU A 62 5.06 11.69 -49.93
CA LEU A 62 4.89 12.39 -48.65
C LEU A 62 4.40 11.44 -47.55
N HIS A 63 3.50 10.52 -47.86
CA HIS A 63 3.05 9.49 -46.94
C HIS A 63 4.21 8.62 -46.42
N ASN A 64 5.06 8.14 -47.34
CA ASN A 64 6.21 7.32 -47.00
C ASN A 64 7.25 8.12 -46.19
N GLU A 65 7.52 9.37 -46.56
CA GLU A 65 8.45 10.24 -45.84
C GLU A 65 7.98 10.51 -44.41
N VAL A 66 6.69 10.77 -44.20
CA VAL A 66 6.17 10.96 -42.84
C VAL A 66 6.30 9.67 -42.02
N GLU A 67 6.00 8.50 -42.60
CA GLU A 67 6.17 7.21 -41.92
C GLU A 67 7.64 6.90 -41.59
N ASP A 68 8.56 7.13 -42.55
CA ASP A 68 9.99 6.92 -42.41
C ASP A 68 10.60 7.88 -41.38
N GLU A 69 10.13 9.12 -41.32
CA GLU A 69 10.62 10.11 -40.34
C GLU A 69 10.17 9.75 -38.92
N ILE A 70 8.91 9.29 -38.75
CA ILE A 70 8.43 8.77 -37.46
C ILE A 70 9.28 7.57 -37.01
N LEU A 71 9.62 6.67 -37.94
CA LEU A 71 10.46 5.51 -37.64
C LEU A 71 11.90 5.92 -37.28
N THR A 72 12.48 6.85 -38.03
CA THR A 72 13.85 7.35 -37.85
C THR A 72 14.01 8.05 -36.50
N HIS A 73 12.99 8.78 -36.05
CA HIS A 73 12.92 9.40 -34.73
C HIS A 73 12.53 8.43 -33.60
N GLY A 74 12.47 7.11 -33.86
CA GLY A 74 12.19 6.11 -32.82
C GLY A 74 10.74 6.09 -32.35
N GLY A 75 9.80 6.64 -33.12
CA GLY A 75 8.36 6.56 -32.87
C GLY A 75 7.77 7.65 -32.00
N ARG A 76 8.54 8.68 -31.61
CA ARG A 76 8.04 9.91 -30.97
C ARG A 76 8.58 11.12 -31.73
N VAL A 77 7.70 11.93 -32.32
CA VAL A 77 8.09 13.15 -33.04
C VAL A 77 7.05 14.25 -32.85
N ASN A 78 7.49 15.50 -32.67
CA ASN A 78 6.57 16.63 -32.62
C ASN A 78 6.11 16.99 -34.04
N ILE A 79 4.81 17.18 -34.24
CA ILE A 79 4.25 17.51 -35.57
C ILE A 79 4.88 18.80 -36.12
N THR A 80 5.27 19.75 -35.27
CA THR A 80 5.90 21.01 -35.71
C THR A 80 7.36 20.85 -36.15
N GLU A 81 8.00 19.72 -35.84
CA GLU A 81 9.39 19.43 -36.22
C GLU A 81 9.48 18.77 -37.60
N LEU A 82 8.39 18.16 -38.09
CA LEU A 82 8.34 17.52 -39.41
C LEU A 82 8.48 18.48 -40.62
N PRO A 83 7.84 19.68 -40.64
CA PRO A 83 7.91 20.60 -41.78
C PRO A 83 9.33 20.99 -42.24
N PRO A 84 10.28 21.36 -41.36
CA PRO A 84 11.63 21.70 -41.79
C PRO A 84 12.45 20.47 -42.26
N ILE A 85 12.10 19.26 -41.81
CA ILE A 85 12.82 18.03 -42.17
C ILE A 85 12.35 17.53 -43.53
N ILE A 86 11.03 17.44 -43.72
CA ILE A 86 10.39 16.96 -44.97
C ILE A 86 10.32 18.09 -46.01
N ASN A 87 10.53 19.35 -45.61
CA ASN A 87 10.49 20.53 -46.47
C ASN A 87 9.13 20.73 -47.17
N VAL A 88 8.06 20.42 -46.45
CA VAL A 88 6.66 20.55 -46.89
C VAL A 88 5.88 21.37 -45.87
N ASP A 89 4.87 22.10 -46.33
CA ASP A 89 3.99 22.90 -45.47
C ASP A 89 3.24 22.04 -44.43
N LEU A 90 3.10 22.58 -43.22
CA LEU A 90 2.46 21.91 -42.08
C LEU A 90 1.05 21.40 -42.43
N THR A 91 0.27 22.15 -43.21
CA THR A 91 -1.11 21.76 -43.54
C THR A 91 -1.19 20.45 -44.34
N GLN A 92 -0.19 20.16 -45.18
CA GLN A 92 -0.15 18.92 -45.94
C GLN A 92 0.29 17.75 -45.07
N ILE A 93 1.25 17.99 -44.17
CA ILE A 93 1.71 17.01 -43.19
C ILE A 93 0.56 16.62 -42.25
N GLU A 94 -0.20 17.59 -41.73
CA GLU A 94 -1.38 17.34 -40.88
C GLU A 94 -2.43 16.48 -41.59
N ARG A 95 -2.68 16.72 -42.89
CA ARG A 95 -3.63 15.89 -43.69
C ARG A 95 -3.16 14.45 -43.86
N VAL A 96 -1.86 14.25 -44.06
CA VAL A 96 -1.26 12.91 -44.16
C VAL A 96 -1.32 12.20 -42.80
N VAL A 97 -0.96 12.90 -41.73
CA VAL A 97 -1.06 12.39 -40.34
C VAL A 97 -2.49 12.00 -39.99
N ASP A 98 -3.48 12.83 -40.29
CA ASP A 98 -4.91 12.50 -40.11
C ASP A 98 -5.31 11.24 -40.87
N THR A 99 -4.75 11.03 -42.06
CA THR A 99 -5.00 9.84 -42.87
C THR A 99 -4.36 8.60 -42.23
N LEU A 100 -3.15 8.73 -41.69
CA LEU A 100 -2.46 7.66 -40.94
C LEU A 100 -3.23 7.26 -39.67
N LEU A 101 -3.69 8.25 -38.91
CA LEU A 101 -4.50 8.02 -37.70
C LEU A 101 -5.81 7.28 -38.00
N LYS A 102 -6.52 7.68 -39.08
CA LYS A 102 -7.76 7.01 -39.51
C LYS A 102 -7.55 5.59 -39.99
N ARG A 103 -6.40 5.33 -40.62
CA ARG A 103 -6.06 3.99 -41.13
C ARG A 103 -5.76 3.01 -39.97
N GLY A 104 -5.38 3.53 -38.80
CA GLY A 104 -5.25 2.80 -37.54
C GLY A 104 -4.24 1.64 -37.57
N LYS A 105 -3.40 1.58 -38.59
CA LYS A 105 -2.65 0.37 -38.94
C LYS A 105 -1.46 0.12 -38.01
N ASP A 106 -0.95 1.18 -37.37
CA ASP A 106 0.30 1.14 -36.60
C ASP A 106 0.14 1.59 -35.14
N GLY A 107 -1.09 1.76 -34.66
CA GLY A 107 -1.34 2.21 -33.27
C GLY A 107 -0.78 3.62 -32.97
N LEU A 108 -0.64 4.44 -34.02
CA LEU A 108 -0.21 5.84 -33.95
C LEU A 108 -1.27 6.68 -33.24
N GLN A 109 -0.84 7.54 -32.32
CA GLN A 109 -1.70 8.46 -31.59
C GLN A 109 -1.03 9.83 -31.43
N ILE A 110 -1.84 10.88 -31.26
CA ILE A 110 -1.34 12.22 -30.95
C ILE A 110 -1.56 12.51 -29.48
N VAL A 111 -0.51 12.94 -28.77
CA VAL A 111 -0.56 13.36 -27.37
C VAL A 111 0.17 14.69 -27.26
N ASN A 112 -0.53 15.76 -26.86
CA ASN A 112 0.04 17.12 -26.72
C ASN A 112 0.78 17.65 -27.97
N GLY A 113 0.34 17.28 -29.18
CA GLY A 113 1.00 17.68 -30.43
C GLY A 113 2.19 16.80 -30.84
N GLU A 114 2.49 15.76 -30.06
CA GLU A 114 3.48 14.74 -30.41
C GLU A 114 2.79 13.51 -31.02
N LEU A 115 3.33 13.02 -32.12
CA LEU A 115 2.99 11.74 -32.71
C LEU A 115 3.75 10.64 -31.98
N ILE A 116 3.01 9.68 -31.45
CA ILE A 116 3.55 8.57 -30.66
C ILE A 116 3.06 7.25 -31.25
N ASN A 117 4.00 6.39 -31.61
CA ASN A 117 3.69 5.04 -32.07
C ASN A 117 3.56 4.06 -30.89
N SER A 118 2.79 3.00 -31.09
CA SER A 118 2.61 1.90 -30.14
C SER A 118 3.93 1.22 -29.74
N TYR A 119 4.85 0.99 -30.68
CA TYR A 119 6.14 0.36 -30.37
C TYR A 119 7.03 1.22 -29.46
N TYR A 120 6.95 2.55 -29.55
CA TYR A 120 7.65 3.44 -28.63
C TYR A 120 7.12 3.28 -27.20
N LEU A 121 5.79 3.16 -27.06
CA LEU A 121 5.16 2.94 -25.76
C LEU A 121 5.49 1.58 -25.14
N ASP A 122 5.67 0.55 -25.98
CA ASP A 122 6.09 -0.77 -25.52
C ASP A 122 7.54 -0.74 -25.03
N SER A 123 8.45 -0.14 -25.79
CA SER A 123 9.84 0.08 -25.36
C SER A 123 9.92 0.92 -24.07
N LEU A 124 9.13 1.98 -23.97
CA LEU A 124 9.05 2.81 -22.77
C LEU A 124 8.56 2.00 -21.55
N ALA A 125 7.58 1.11 -21.74
CA ALA A 125 7.11 0.24 -20.67
C ALA A 125 8.17 -0.77 -20.22
N GLU A 126 8.96 -1.31 -21.15
CA GLU A 126 10.11 -2.16 -20.82
C GLU A 126 11.18 -1.40 -20.03
N GLU A 127 11.52 -0.19 -20.45
CA GLU A 127 12.45 0.69 -19.74
C GLU A 127 11.97 0.99 -18.31
N ILE A 128 10.69 1.35 -18.15
CA ILE A 128 10.07 1.58 -16.84
C ILE A 128 10.17 0.32 -15.97
N ASN A 129 9.91 -0.87 -16.55
CA ASN A 129 10.02 -2.12 -15.82
C ASN A 129 11.46 -2.39 -15.37
N ILE A 130 12.46 -2.22 -16.25
CA ILE A 130 13.88 -2.40 -15.90
C ILE A 130 14.29 -1.42 -14.78
N ALA A 131 13.95 -0.15 -14.93
CA ALA A 131 14.21 0.86 -13.91
C ALA A 131 13.54 0.51 -12.57
N LEU A 132 12.31 0.01 -12.62
CA LEU A 132 11.57 -0.43 -11.44
C LEU A 132 12.22 -1.63 -10.77
N GLN A 133 12.65 -2.64 -11.52
CA GLN A 133 13.33 -3.81 -10.96
C GLN A 133 14.68 -3.42 -10.32
N GLY A 134 15.39 -2.46 -10.89
CA GLY A 134 16.63 -1.92 -10.32
C GLY A 134 16.42 -1.09 -9.05
N ALA A 135 15.42 -0.22 -9.02
CA ALA A 135 15.16 0.68 -7.90
C ALA A 135 14.29 0.06 -6.78
N GLY A 136 13.47 -0.94 -7.12
CA GLY A 136 12.49 -1.58 -6.25
C GLY A 136 11.18 -0.80 -6.07
N ARG A 137 11.22 0.54 -6.19
CA ARG A 137 10.06 1.44 -6.17
C ARG A 137 10.25 2.60 -7.16
N LEU A 138 9.17 3.06 -7.80
CA LEU A 138 9.16 4.27 -8.64
C LEU A 138 7.82 5.00 -8.50
N THR A 139 7.80 6.33 -8.55
CA THR A 139 6.54 7.09 -8.54
C THR A 139 6.14 7.50 -9.95
N ILE A 140 4.83 7.57 -10.22
CA ILE A 140 4.31 8.02 -11.51
C ILE A 140 4.71 9.47 -11.80
N GLY A 141 4.80 10.32 -10.77
CA GLY A 141 5.24 11.71 -10.92
C GLY A 141 6.69 11.84 -11.38
N ASP A 142 7.60 11.03 -10.82
CA ASP A 142 9.01 11.03 -11.23
C ASP A 142 9.16 10.56 -12.70
N LEU A 143 8.41 9.52 -13.08
CA LEU A 143 8.38 9.01 -14.45
C LEU A 143 7.82 10.04 -15.45
N ALA A 144 6.78 10.77 -15.06
CA ALA A 144 6.18 11.83 -15.87
C ALA A 144 7.18 12.95 -16.17
N VAL A 145 7.93 13.39 -15.16
CA VAL A 145 8.98 14.40 -15.32
C VAL A 145 10.13 13.87 -16.17
N GLN A 146 10.59 12.64 -15.90
CA GLN A 146 11.72 12.03 -16.60
C GLN A 146 11.46 11.87 -18.11
N HIS A 147 10.25 11.47 -18.50
CA HIS A 147 9.89 11.22 -19.89
C HIS A 147 9.17 12.39 -20.56
N ASN A 148 9.03 13.53 -19.88
CA ASN A 148 8.32 14.71 -20.34
C ASN A 148 6.89 14.40 -20.84
N PHE A 149 6.13 13.70 -20.00
CA PHE A 149 4.71 13.38 -20.23
C PHE A 149 3.85 13.85 -19.06
N ALA A 150 2.55 13.99 -19.29
CA ALA A 150 1.60 14.23 -18.21
C ALA A 150 1.49 12.98 -17.30
N SER A 151 1.36 13.19 -15.99
CA SER A 151 1.22 12.09 -15.01
C SER A 151 0.04 11.16 -15.31
N GLU A 152 -1.08 11.73 -15.79
CA GLU A 152 -2.26 10.94 -16.20
C GLU A 152 -1.96 10.02 -17.38
N PHE A 153 -1.16 10.50 -18.35
CA PHE A 153 -0.76 9.70 -19.49
C PHE A 153 0.12 8.53 -19.07
N ILE A 154 1.17 8.78 -18.27
CA ILE A 154 2.02 7.71 -17.72
C ILE A 154 1.20 6.74 -16.86
N GLN A 155 0.25 7.24 -16.07
CA GLN A 155 -0.61 6.38 -15.28
C GLN A 155 -1.44 5.44 -16.17
N SER A 156 -2.04 5.95 -17.24
CA SER A 156 -2.81 5.14 -18.20
C SER A 156 -1.92 4.12 -18.93
N LEU A 157 -0.71 4.53 -19.32
CA LEU A 157 0.30 3.69 -19.97
C LEU A 157 0.67 2.50 -19.09
N VAL A 158 0.99 2.78 -17.83
CA VAL A 158 1.40 1.79 -16.83
C VAL A 158 0.24 0.86 -16.49
N GLN A 159 -0.98 1.38 -16.30
CA GLN A 159 -2.16 0.56 -15.99
C GLN A 159 -2.49 -0.41 -17.13
N ALA A 160 -2.37 0.02 -18.38
CA ALA A 160 -2.63 -0.83 -19.54
C ALA A 160 -1.63 -1.99 -19.69
N ARG A 161 -0.40 -1.84 -19.14
CA ARG A 161 0.70 -2.82 -19.25
C ARG A 161 1.08 -3.47 -17.92
N LEU A 162 0.26 -3.27 -16.89
CA LEU A 162 0.49 -3.83 -15.57
C LEU A 162 0.22 -5.34 -15.59
N GLY A 163 1.19 -6.15 -15.15
CA GLY A 163 1.09 -7.61 -15.15
C GLY A 163 1.37 -8.28 -16.50
N THR A 164 1.64 -7.51 -17.56
CA THR A 164 2.13 -8.03 -18.84
C THR A 164 3.60 -7.70 -19.03
N THR A 165 3.91 -6.44 -19.37
CA THR A 165 5.29 -5.93 -19.55
C THR A 165 5.86 -5.44 -18.24
N ILE A 166 5.03 -4.81 -17.40
CA ILE A 166 5.44 -4.22 -16.13
C ILE A 166 5.01 -5.14 -14.98
N ASP A 167 5.96 -5.84 -14.38
CA ASP A 167 5.71 -6.68 -13.19
C ASP A 167 5.80 -5.83 -11.91
N ALA A 168 4.67 -5.23 -11.56
CA ALA A 168 4.58 -4.28 -10.46
C ALA A 168 3.21 -4.30 -9.76
N LYS A 169 3.22 -3.88 -8.50
CA LYS A 169 2.03 -3.47 -7.77
C LYS A 169 1.93 -1.95 -7.77
N LEU A 170 0.83 -1.41 -8.30
CA LEU A 170 0.53 0.02 -8.22
C LEU A 170 -0.28 0.31 -6.95
N SER A 171 0.21 1.22 -6.11
CA SER A 171 -0.52 1.70 -4.93
C SER A 171 -0.26 3.19 -4.73
N ALA A 172 -1.33 3.99 -4.65
CA ALA A 172 -1.29 5.45 -4.47
C ALA A 172 -0.30 6.18 -5.41
N GLY A 173 -0.28 5.82 -6.69
CA GLY A 173 0.60 6.45 -7.68
C GLY A 173 2.08 6.06 -7.57
N THR A 174 2.41 5.01 -6.81
CA THR A 174 3.75 4.44 -6.71
C THR A 174 3.72 2.97 -7.15
N LEU A 175 4.67 2.61 -8.00
CA LEU A 175 4.95 1.24 -8.43
C LEU A 175 5.93 0.59 -7.46
N TYR A 176 5.63 -0.65 -7.08
CA TYR A 176 6.47 -1.46 -6.22
C TYR A 176 6.71 -2.83 -6.87
N THR A 177 7.94 -3.31 -6.78
CA THR A 177 8.26 -4.70 -7.13
C THR A 177 7.70 -5.66 -6.09
N ALA A 178 7.40 -6.90 -6.50
CA ALA A 178 6.97 -7.95 -5.58
C ALA A 178 8.00 -8.21 -4.46
N THR A 179 9.29 -8.15 -4.80
CA THR A 179 10.40 -8.33 -3.84
C THR A 179 10.46 -7.21 -2.81
N TYR A 180 10.24 -5.96 -3.23
CA TYR A 180 10.16 -4.82 -2.32
C TYR A 180 8.98 -4.94 -1.35
N VAL A 181 7.79 -5.29 -1.86
CA VAL A 181 6.60 -5.50 -1.03
C VAL A 181 6.80 -6.65 -0.04
N ALA A 182 7.37 -7.77 -0.49
CA ALA A 182 7.65 -8.92 0.37
C ALA A 182 8.65 -8.56 1.48
N ARG A 183 9.73 -7.83 1.14
CA ARG A 183 10.72 -7.35 2.12
C ARG A 183 10.08 -6.37 3.11
N HIS A 184 9.26 -5.44 2.65
CA HIS A 184 8.53 -4.51 3.52
C HIS A 184 7.62 -5.27 4.48
N THR A 185 6.80 -6.19 3.96
CA THR A 185 5.89 -7.03 4.75
C THR A 185 6.65 -7.87 5.78
N ALA A 186 7.82 -8.42 5.42
CA ALA A 186 8.67 -9.16 6.35
C ALA A 186 9.19 -8.27 7.50
N ARG A 187 9.57 -7.02 7.21
CA ARG A 187 9.99 -6.04 8.24
C ARG A 187 8.83 -5.69 9.18
N VAL A 188 7.64 -5.42 8.62
CA VAL A 188 6.42 -5.13 9.40
C VAL A 188 6.07 -6.31 10.31
N ARG A 189 6.07 -7.53 9.75
CA ARG A 189 5.86 -8.77 10.50
C ARG A 189 6.87 -8.90 11.64
N GLY A 190 8.15 -8.66 11.38
CA GLY A 190 9.21 -8.75 12.39
C GLY A 190 8.98 -7.75 13.54
N ALA A 191 8.70 -6.50 13.21
CA ALA A 191 8.45 -5.45 14.20
C ALA A 191 7.23 -5.78 15.09
N LEU A 192 6.12 -6.20 14.47
CA LEU A 192 4.88 -6.48 15.19
C LEU A 192 4.92 -7.81 15.96
N SER A 193 5.64 -8.81 15.47
CA SER A 193 5.77 -10.11 16.15
C SER A 193 6.63 -10.00 17.43
N ALA A 194 7.51 -9.01 17.52
CA ALA A 194 8.36 -8.79 18.68
C ALA A 194 7.63 -8.07 19.84
N LEU A 195 6.40 -7.59 19.61
CA LEU A 195 5.65 -6.86 20.63
C LEU A 195 5.14 -7.80 21.72
N THR A 196 5.43 -7.45 22.96
CA THR A 196 4.93 -8.15 24.17
C THR A 196 3.91 -7.32 24.95
N LYS A 197 3.69 -6.08 24.53
CA LYS A 197 2.76 -5.11 25.14
C LYS A 197 1.95 -4.41 24.05
N PRO A 198 0.76 -3.86 24.38
CA PRO A 198 0.00 -3.03 23.46
C PRO A 198 0.86 -1.85 22.98
N ALA A 199 0.87 -1.62 21.67
CA ALA A 199 1.70 -0.58 21.07
C ALA A 199 0.91 0.25 20.05
N SER A 200 1.30 1.53 19.93
CA SER A 200 0.74 2.44 18.94
C SER A 200 1.30 2.15 17.55
N LEU A 201 0.42 1.94 16.58
CA LEU A 201 0.81 1.69 15.18
C LEU A 201 1.52 2.89 14.57
N ALA A 202 1.05 4.11 14.84
CA ALA A 202 1.69 5.35 14.37
C ALA A 202 3.13 5.50 14.90
N ALA A 203 3.36 5.14 16.17
CA ALA A 203 4.70 5.17 16.76
C ALA A 203 5.65 4.15 16.09
N ILE A 204 5.14 2.97 15.73
CA ILE A 204 5.91 1.93 15.02
C ILE A 204 6.24 2.38 13.60
N VAL A 205 5.26 2.92 12.87
CA VAL A 205 5.47 3.46 11.52
C VAL A 205 6.56 4.53 11.53
N LYS A 206 6.48 5.48 12.47
CA LYS A 206 7.46 6.57 12.60
C LYS A 206 8.84 6.06 13.01
N SER A 207 8.94 5.18 14.00
CA SER A 207 10.23 4.70 14.53
C SER A 207 11.00 3.81 13.53
N HIS A 208 10.28 3.03 12.72
CA HIS A 208 10.91 2.15 11.72
C HIS A 208 10.94 2.73 10.29
N GLY A 209 10.40 3.94 10.11
CA GLY A 209 10.33 4.61 8.81
C GLY A 209 9.55 3.81 7.77
N PHE A 210 8.41 3.23 8.18
CA PHE A 210 7.57 2.49 7.25
C PHE A 210 6.76 3.44 6.36
N ASN A 211 6.46 2.99 5.14
CA ASN A 211 5.46 3.66 4.32
C ASN A 211 4.08 3.34 4.92
N GLU A 212 3.31 4.36 5.29
CA GLU A 212 2.06 4.19 6.04
C GLU A 212 1.01 3.40 5.26
N GLY A 213 0.84 3.68 3.96
CA GLY A 213 -0.11 2.95 3.11
C GLY A 213 0.23 1.47 3.01
N LEU A 214 1.49 1.15 2.66
CA LEU A 214 1.97 -0.22 2.54
C LEU A 214 2.02 -0.95 3.89
N PHE A 215 2.23 -0.22 4.99
CA PHE A 215 2.21 -0.76 6.34
C PHE A 215 0.82 -1.24 6.73
N HIS A 216 -0.21 -0.41 6.53
CA HIS A 216 -1.58 -0.79 6.88
C HIS A 216 -2.12 -1.93 6.02
N GLU A 217 -1.74 -1.98 4.75
CA GLU A 217 -2.03 -3.11 3.88
C GLU A 217 -1.36 -4.40 4.39
N ALA A 218 -0.04 -4.37 4.62
CA ALA A 218 0.68 -5.52 5.15
C ALA A 218 0.15 -5.97 6.52
N LEU A 219 -0.21 -5.03 7.40
CA LEU A 219 -0.79 -5.31 8.71
C LEU A 219 -2.12 -6.06 8.59
N ARG A 220 -3.01 -5.57 7.72
CA ARG A 220 -4.31 -6.20 7.47
C ARG A 220 -4.12 -7.62 6.96
N ASP A 221 -3.30 -7.80 5.93
CA ASP A 221 -3.08 -9.11 5.31
C ASP A 221 -2.45 -10.11 6.30
N LEU A 222 -1.51 -9.65 7.15
CA LEU A 222 -0.90 -10.47 8.21
C LEU A 222 -1.87 -10.80 9.35
N HIS A 223 -2.84 -9.93 9.63
CA HIS A 223 -3.85 -10.17 10.65
C HIS A 223 -4.94 -11.12 10.15
N GLU A 224 -5.44 -10.91 8.92
CA GLU A 224 -6.46 -11.75 8.28
C GLU A 224 -5.94 -13.16 8.00
N SER A 225 -4.66 -13.31 7.65
CA SER A 225 -4.02 -14.63 7.52
C SER A 225 -3.74 -15.33 8.86
N GLY A 226 -4.02 -14.69 9.99
CA GLY A 226 -3.73 -15.21 11.33
C GLY A 226 -2.24 -15.21 11.70
N ARG A 227 -1.35 -14.69 10.84
CA ARG A 227 0.09 -14.67 11.11
C ARG A 227 0.46 -13.73 12.25
N LEU A 228 -0.31 -12.67 12.47
CA LEU A 228 -0.21 -11.76 13.62
C LEU A 228 -1.44 -11.93 14.53
N PRO A 229 -1.40 -12.90 15.46
CA PRO A 229 -2.49 -13.11 16.40
C PRO A 229 -2.52 -11.97 17.43
N GLY A 230 -3.71 -11.46 17.69
CA GLY A 230 -3.93 -10.34 18.61
C GLY A 230 -5.19 -9.58 18.27
N THR A 231 -5.37 -8.42 18.88
CA THR A 231 -6.52 -7.55 18.66
C THR A 231 -6.05 -6.22 18.10
N LEU A 232 -6.64 -5.81 16.98
CA LEU A 232 -6.47 -4.48 16.41
C LEU A 232 -7.55 -3.53 16.93
N GLN A 233 -7.13 -2.38 17.45
CA GLN A 233 -8.04 -1.29 17.78
C GLN A 233 -8.05 -0.31 16.59
N GLY A 234 -8.74 -0.71 15.52
CA GLY A 234 -8.74 0.03 14.26
C GLY A 234 -7.32 0.26 13.74
N LYS A 235 -6.98 1.50 13.40
CA LYS A 235 -5.65 1.90 12.89
C LYS A 235 -4.73 2.49 13.97
N THR A 236 -5.11 2.48 15.25
CA THR A 236 -4.38 3.22 16.30
C THR A 236 -3.43 2.34 17.10
N SER A 237 -3.86 1.15 17.50
CA SER A 237 -3.04 0.26 18.34
C SER A 237 -3.24 -1.21 18.03
N PHE A 238 -2.19 -1.98 18.28
CA PHE A 238 -2.19 -3.43 18.19
C PHE A 238 -1.85 -4.02 19.56
N THR A 239 -2.67 -4.99 19.99
CA THR A 239 -2.46 -5.76 21.22
C THR A 239 -2.11 -7.20 20.85
N PRO A 240 -0.87 -7.65 21.08
CA PRO A 240 -0.44 -9.02 20.75
C PRO A 240 -1.21 -10.09 21.55
N ALA A 241 -1.52 -11.24 20.94
CA ALA A 241 -2.22 -12.33 21.63
C ALA A 241 -1.45 -12.87 22.85
N MET A 242 -0.11 -12.90 22.77
CA MET A 242 0.75 -13.27 23.91
C MET A 242 0.51 -12.37 25.12
N HIS A 243 0.33 -11.06 24.91
CA HIS A 243 0.02 -10.13 25.99
C HIS A 243 -1.30 -10.47 26.66
N LEU A 244 -2.35 -10.74 25.88
CA LEU A 244 -3.67 -11.13 26.40
C LEU A 244 -3.59 -12.44 27.20
N THR A 245 -2.82 -13.41 26.70
CA THR A 245 -2.64 -14.71 27.37
C THR A 245 -1.92 -14.55 28.72
N LEU A 246 -0.84 -13.76 28.74
CA LEU A 246 -0.10 -13.47 29.98
C LEU A 246 -0.91 -12.64 30.98
N GLN A 247 -1.69 -11.68 30.49
CA GLN A 247 -2.61 -10.89 31.31
C GLN A 247 -3.66 -11.80 31.96
N ALA A 248 -4.30 -12.68 31.18
CA ALA A 248 -5.30 -13.61 31.69
C ALA A 248 -4.71 -14.58 32.72
N ALA A 249 -3.53 -15.13 32.45
CA ALA A 249 -2.82 -15.99 33.40
C ALA A 249 -2.48 -15.24 34.70
N ALA A 250 -1.93 -14.02 34.62
CA ALA A 250 -1.61 -13.21 35.79
C ALA A 250 -2.84 -12.87 36.62
N VAL A 251 -3.98 -12.58 35.98
CA VAL A 251 -5.26 -12.36 36.69
C VAL A 251 -5.73 -13.65 37.36
N GLY A 252 -5.66 -14.79 36.68
CA GLY A 252 -6.05 -16.08 37.23
C GLY A 252 -5.20 -16.51 38.42
N ASP A 253 -3.88 -16.34 38.34
CA ASP A 253 -2.95 -16.65 39.44
C ASP A 253 -3.19 -15.73 40.63
N TYR A 254 -3.41 -14.43 40.37
CA TYR A 254 -3.76 -13.47 41.42
C TYR A 254 -5.08 -13.83 42.12
N TYR A 255 -6.11 -14.23 41.34
CA TYR A 255 -7.39 -14.67 41.88
C TYR A 255 -7.27 -15.95 42.71
N LYS A 256 -6.53 -16.96 42.22
CA LYS A 256 -6.32 -18.23 42.94
C LYS A 256 -5.54 -18.05 44.24
N LEU A 257 -4.55 -17.15 44.27
CA LEU A 257 -3.70 -16.95 45.43
C LEU A 257 -4.40 -16.17 46.55
N ASN A 258 -5.14 -15.13 46.20
CA ASN A 258 -5.75 -14.22 47.19
C ASN A 258 -7.21 -14.57 47.49
N GLY A 259 -7.93 -15.20 46.56
CA GLY A 259 -9.36 -15.51 46.69
C GLY A 259 -10.28 -14.27 46.65
N VAL A 260 -9.76 -13.05 46.70
CA VAL A 260 -10.50 -11.80 46.55
C VAL A 260 -9.72 -10.87 45.63
N VAL A 261 -10.40 -10.23 44.68
CA VAL A 261 -9.78 -9.31 43.72
C VAL A 261 -10.60 -8.06 43.55
N GLU A 262 -9.99 -6.90 43.77
CA GLU A 262 -10.62 -5.60 43.54
C GLU A 262 -10.76 -5.29 42.04
N TYR A 263 -11.90 -4.72 41.64
CA TYR A 263 -12.11 -4.29 40.26
C TYR A 263 -11.08 -3.24 39.82
N ALA A 264 -10.71 -2.33 40.73
CA ALA A 264 -9.66 -1.34 40.49
C ALA A 264 -8.30 -1.97 40.18
N THR A 265 -7.97 -3.10 40.83
CA THR A 265 -6.74 -3.83 40.58
C THR A 265 -6.75 -4.49 39.20
N LEU A 266 -7.87 -5.07 38.78
CA LEU A 266 -8.03 -5.61 37.43
C LEU A 266 -7.99 -4.55 36.33
N SER A 267 -8.61 -3.38 36.57
CA SER A 267 -8.48 -2.24 35.65
C SER A 267 -7.03 -1.78 35.52
N ARG A 268 -6.24 -1.76 36.60
CA ARG A 268 -4.80 -1.47 36.55
C ARG A 268 -4.01 -2.55 35.81
N MET A 269 -4.43 -3.82 35.91
CA MET A 269 -3.87 -4.92 35.13
C MET A 269 -4.27 -4.88 33.65
N GLY A 270 -5.14 -3.97 33.24
CA GLY A 270 -5.54 -3.73 31.86
C GLY A 270 -6.81 -4.46 31.41
N VAL A 271 -7.61 -4.98 32.35
CA VAL A 271 -8.91 -5.58 32.06
C VAL A 271 -9.95 -4.46 31.90
N ARG A 272 -10.62 -4.41 30.74
CA ARG A 272 -11.59 -3.35 30.42
C ARG A 272 -12.89 -3.44 31.20
N ASP A 273 -13.40 -4.66 31.37
CA ASP A 273 -14.65 -4.94 32.11
C ASP A 273 -14.38 -6.02 33.16
N PRO A 274 -13.87 -5.63 34.34
CA PRO A 274 -13.46 -6.57 35.39
C PRO A 274 -14.58 -7.51 35.86
N LEU A 275 -15.79 -6.99 36.02
CA LEU A 275 -16.92 -7.76 36.54
C LEU A 275 -17.34 -8.84 35.54
N LYS A 276 -17.56 -8.46 34.28
CA LYS A 276 -17.97 -9.41 33.24
C LYS A 276 -16.88 -10.44 32.96
N TYR A 277 -15.62 -10.02 32.98
CA TYR A 277 -14.46 -10.90 32.82
C TYR A 277 -14.47 -12.00 33.89
N LEU A 278 -14.55 -11.61 35.16
CA LEU A 278 -14.53 -12.55 36.29
C LEU A 278 -15.77 -13.44 36.34
N GLN A 279 -16.96 -12.93 36.02
CA GLN A 279 -18.17 -13.75 35.95
C GLN A 279 -18.11 -14.81 34.84
N THR A 280 -17.39 -14.52 33.76
CA THR A 280 -17.22 -15.47 32.64
C THR A 280 -16.20 -16.55 33.00
N GLU A 281 -15.06 -16.16 33.56
CA GLU A 281 -13.96 -17.08 33.93
C GLU A 281 -14.25 -17.87 35.22
N HIS A 282 -14.97 -17.27 36.17
CA HIS A 282 -15.25 -17.80 37.50
C HIS A 282 -16.72 -17.63 37.88
N PRO A 283 -17.67 -18.33 37.23
CA PRO A 283 -19.11 -18.13 37.43
C PRO A 283 -19.61 -18.44 38.86
N GLY A 284 -18.83 -19.18 39.65
CA GLY A 284 -19.15 -19.50 41.04
C GLY A 284 -18.78 -18.41 42.05
N GLY A 285 -18.08 -17.35 41.64
CA GLY A 285 -17.65 -16.28 42.53
C GLY A 285 -18.76 -15.30 42.90
N LEU A 286 -18.57 -14.62 44.02
CA LEU A 286 -19.48 -13.61 44.55
C LEU A 286 -19.07 -12.21 44.08
N ALA A 287 -19.96 -11.57 43.32
CA ALA A 287 -19.80 -10.17 42.94
C ALA A 287 -20.14 -9.27 44.13
N LEU A 288 -19.15 -8.52 44.62
CA LEU A 288 -19.33 -7.47 45.61
C LEU A 288 -19.26 -6.10 44.90
N SER A 289 -19.39 -5.01 45.66
CA SER A 289 -19.49 -3.66 45.11
C SER A 289 -18.16 -3.15 44.54
N ALA A 290 -17.03 -3.42 45.20
CA ALA A 290 -15.70 -2.99 44.75
C ALA A 290 -14.76 -4.15 44.39
N CYS A 291 -15.13 -5.39 44.72
CA CYS A 291 -14.32 -6.57 44.52
C CYS A 291 -15.14 -7.80 44.13
N TYR A 292 -14.45 -8.84 43.69
CA TYR A 292 -15.02 -10.15 43.38
C TYR A 292 -14.34 -11.20 44.25
N MET A 293 -15.15 -12.04 44.89
CA MET A 293 -14.70 -13.00 45.90
C MET A 293 -14.92 -14.43 45.41
N ALA A 294 -13.95 -15.30 45.68
CA ALA A 294 -14.04 -16.73 45.47
C ALA A 294 -14.96 -17.38 46.51
N LYS A 295 -15.77 -18.35 46.08
CA LYS A 295 -16.76 -19.00 46.96
C LYS A 295 -16.09 -19.75 48.12
N GLU A 296 -14.88 -20.24 47.91
CA GLU A 296 -14.05 -20.92 48.90
C GLU A 296 -13.72 -20.00 50.08
N MET A 297 -13.55 -18.69 49.85
CA MET A 297 -13.32 -17.71 50.92
C MET A 297 -14.57 -17.53 51.78
N LEU A 298 -15.76 -17.56 51.18
CA LEU A 298 -17.02 -17.52 51.91
C LEU A 298 -17.20 -18.78 52.77
N ALA A 299 -16.94 -19.96 52.20
CA ALA A 299 -17.01 -21.22 52.93
C ALA A 299 -16.02 -21.30 54.10
N THR A 300 -14.82 -20.71 53.95
CA THR A 300 -13.83 -20.60 55.04
C THR A 300 -14.34 -19.71 56.17
N ALA A 301 -14.94 -18.56 55.84
CA ALA A 301 -15.55 -17.68 56.84
C ALA A 301 -16.75 -18.34 57.55
N GLU A 302 -17.58 -19.10 56.84
CA GLU A 302 -18.67 -19.89 57.42
C GLU A 302 -18.14 -20.96 58.38
N ALA A 303 -17.05 -21.65 58.02
CA ALA A 303 -16.42 -22.66 58.87
C ALA A 303 -15.80 -22.07 60.15
N GLU A 304 -15.11 -20.92 60.06
CA GLU A 304 -14.58 -20.20 61.23
C GLU A 304 -15.70 -19.75 62.18
N LEU A 305 -16.83 -19.29 61.63
CA LEU A 305 -18.01 -18.92 62.40
C LEU A 305 -18.59 -20.13 63.15
N ASP A 306 -18.75 -21.25 62.46
CA ASP A 306 -19.28 -22.49 63.04
C ASP A 306 -18.37 -23.03 64.15
N GLU A 307 -17.05 -22.99 63.96
CA GLU A 307 -16.07 -23.40 64.97
C GLU A 307 -16.15 -22.49 66.20
N ALA A 308 -16.17 -21.16 66.01
CA ALA A 308 -16.31 -20.20 67.10
C ALA A 308 -17.61 -20.41 67.89
N CYS A 309 -18.71 -20.70 67.20
CA CYS A 309 -20.00 -21.00 67.81
C CYS A 309 -19.96 -22.31 68.64
N ARG A 310 -19.27 -23.35 68.17
CA ARG A 310 -19.11 -24.62 68.90
C ARG A 310 -18.18 -24.50 70.11
N ALA A 311 -17.11 -23.72 69.98
CA ALA A 311 -16.13 -23.50 71.03
C ALA A 311 -16.58 -22.45 72.08
N GLY A 312 -17.60 -21.65 71.77
CA GLY A 312 -18.04 -20.54 72.63
C GLY A 312 -17.07 -19.37 72.68
N THR A 313 -16.25 -19.19 71.63
CA THR A 313 -15.22 -18.15 71.51
C THR A 313 -15.63 -17.05 70.53
N ALA A 314 -14.98 -15.88 70.59
CA ALA A 314 -15.17 -14.82 69.61
C ALA A 314 -14.16 -14.96 68.45
N ALA A 315 -14.63 -14.83 67.21
CA ALA A 315 -13.79 -14.84 66.01
C ALA A 315 -14.00 -13.55 65.19
N ASN A 316 -12.92 -13.04 64.59
CA ASN A 316 -13.00 -11.91 63.68
C ASN A 316 -13.04 -12.40 62.24
N LEU A 317 -14.22 -12.51 61.65
CA LEU A 317 -14.39 -13.01 60.27
C LEU A 317 -13.64 -12.18 59.22
N ARG A 318 -13.19 -10.95 59.53
CA ARG A 318 -12.36 -10.17 58.61
C ARG A 318 -10.96 -10.73 58.45
N THR A 319 -10.45 -11.49 59.43
CA THR A 319 -9.13 -12.13 59.33
C THR A 319 -9.12 -13.36 58.44
N ALA A 320 -10.30 -13.90 58.11
CA ALA A 320 -10.45 -14.97 57.12
C ALA A 320 -10.08 -14.53 55.70
N PHE A 321 -10.09 -13.23 55.42
CA PHE A 321 -9.81 -12.67 54.10
C PHE A 321 -8.39 -12.10 54.03
N THR A 322 -7.64 -12.50 53.01
CA THR A 322 -6.28 -12.00 52.75
C THR A 322 -6.26 -10.53 52.31
N THR A 323 -7.36 -10.06 51.72
CA THR A 323 -7.53 -8.68 51.24
C THR A 323 -8.54 -7.94 52.12
N PRO A 324 -8.25 -6.71 52.58
CA PRO A 324 -9.15 -5.95 53.43
C PRO A 324 -10.43 -5.56 52.67
N LEU A 325 -11.58 -6.04 53.15
CA LEU A 325 -12.88 -5.73 52.57
C LEU A 325 -13.46 -4.43 53.16
N ALA A 326 -14.01 -3.58 52.30
CA ALA A 326 -14.77 -2.41 52.72
C ALA A 326 -16.06 -2.83 53.47
N ASP A 327 -16.61 -1.94 54.28
CA ASP A 327 -17.82 -2.21 55.06
C ASP A 327 -19.03 -2.54 54.19
N VAL A 328 -19.15 -1.91 53.02
CA VAL A 328 -20.22 -2.15 52.05
C VAL A 328 -20.10 -3.54 51.42
N ASP A 329 -18.89 -3.97 51.10
CA ASP A 329 -18.63 -5.30 50.55
C ASP A 329 -18.87 -6.39 51.61
N PHE A 330 -18.54 -6.12 52.87
CA PHE A 330 -18.80 -7.04 53.96
C PHE A 330 -20.30 -7.22 54.25
N ASP A 331 -21.09 -6.16 54.12
CA ASP A 331 -22.56 -6.25 54.22
C ASP A 331 -23.15 -7.14 53.12
N LEU A 332 -22.60 -7.07 51.90
CA LEU A 332 -22.98 -7.96 50.81
C LEU A 332 -22.57 -9.42 51.09
N VAL A 333 -21.40 -9.66 51.68
CA VAL A 333 -20.97 -11.01 52.13
C VAL A 333 -21.95 -11.60 53.15
N ILE A 334 -22.36 -10.81 54.16
CA ILE A 334 -23.34 -11.25 55.17
C ILE A 334 -24.66 -11.61 54.48
N SER A 335 -25.15 -10.77 53.56
CA SER A 335 -26.42 -11.02 52.86
C SER A 335 -26.39 -12.25 51.94
N SER A 336 -25.20 -12.66 51.51
CA SER A 336 -25.00 -13.75 50.55
C SER A 336 -24.86 -15.12 51.22
N SER A 337 -24.63 -15.17 52.53
CA SER A 337 -24.52 -16.42 53.31
C SER A 337 -25.62 -16.48 54.37
N ALA A 338 -26.49 -17.49 54.28
CA ALA A 338 -27.55 -17.72 55.27
C ALA A 338 -26.99 -18.01 56.68
N ALA A 339 -25.85 -18.69 56.78
CA ALA A 339 -25.21 -19.01 58.06
C ALA A 339 -24.76 -17.74 58.79
N ILE A 340 -23.96 -16.91 58.13
CA ILE A 340 -23.49 -15.61 58.65
C ILE A 340 -24.67 -14.67 58.95
N ALA A 341 -25.65 -14.56 58.05
CA ALA A 341 -26.84 -13.73 58.27
C ALA A 341 -27.62 -14.15 59.53
N SER A 342 -27.81 -15.46 59.72
CA SER A 342 -28.50 -15.99 60.89
C SER A 342 -27.75 -15.68 62.20
N ALA A 343 -26.42 -15.84 62.21
CA ALA A 343 -25.59 -15.55 63.37
C ALA A 343 -25.62 -14.06 63.77
N VAL A 344 -25.65 -13.15 62.78
CA VAL A 344 -25.83 -11.71 63.01
C VAL A 344 -27.23 -11.42 63.57
N SER A 345 -28.28 -12.02 63.00
CA SER A 345 -29.67 -11.80 63.45
C SER A 345 -29.94 -12.31 64.88
N CYS A 346 -29.28 -13.38 65.31
CA CYS A 346 -29.41 -13.95 66.65
C CYS A 346 -28.53 -13.26 67.71
N ALA A 347 -27.92 -12.10 67.38
CA ALA A 347 -26.98 -11.37 68.24
C ALA A 347 -25.74 -12.20 68.68
N ARG A 348 -25.42 -13.28 67.95
CA ARG A 348 -24.22 -14.11 68.17
C ARG A 348 -22.98 -13.55 67.48
N ALA A 349 -23.15 -12.60 66.56
CA ALA A 349 -22.10 -11.82 65.94
C ALA A 349 -22.37 -10.31 66.12
N VAL A 350 -21.35 -9.55 66.51
CA VAL A 350 -21.43 -8.08 66.68
C VAL A 350 -20.61 -7.42 65.58
N ARG A 351 -21.25 -6.50 64.82
CA ARG A 351 -20.53 -5.64 63.87
C ARG A 351 -19.71 -4.63 64.66
N LEU A 352 -18.43 -4.90 64.85
CA LEU A 352 -17.50 -3.89 65.35
C LEU A 352 -17.22 -2.89 64.22
N GLY A 353 -17.67 -1.65 64.38
CA GLY A 353 -17.24 -0.57 63.50
C GLY A 353 -15.72 -0.41 63.57
N ALA A 354 -15.08 0.08 62.51
CA ALA A 354 -13.62 0.21 62.40
C ALA A 354 -12.94 0.99 63.56
N HIS A 355 -13.71 1.71 64.37
CA HIS A 355 -13.31 2.47 65.56
C HIS A 355 -13.23 1.62 66.85
N LEU A 356 -13.71 0.38 66.85
CA LEU A 356 -13.74 -0.53 68.01
C LEU A 356 -12.87 -1.78 67.83
N LEU A 357 -12.11 -1.89 66.73
CA LEU A 357 -11.14 -2.96 66.54
C LEU A 357 -9.94 -2.75 67.48
N PRO A 358 -9.51 -3.77 68.25
CA PRO A 358 -8.38 -3.63 69.16
C PRO A 358 -7.09 -3.38 68.35
N GLY A 359 -6.49 -2.20 68.51
CA GLY A 359 -5.23 -1.85 67.85
C GLY A 359 -5.03 -0.38 67.45
N ARG A 360 -6.05 0.48 67.54
CA ARG A 360 -5.87 1.94 67.39
C ARG A 360 -5.99 2.64 68.75
N PRO A 361 -4.97 3.39 69.22
CA PRO A 361 -5.13 4.19 70.42
C PRO A 361 -6.20 5.27 70.17
N PRO A 362 -7.01 5.63 71.18
CA PRO A 362 -8.00 6.69 71.05
C PRO A 362 -7.29 8.01 70.71
N ARG A 363 -7.82 8.74 69.72
CA ARG A 363 -7.34 10.11 69.46
C ARG A 363 -7.63 10.97 70.69
N PRO A 364 -6.64 11.73 71.20
CA PRO A 364 -6.89 12.71 72.25
C PRO A 364 -7.77 13.86 71.72
N PRO A 365 -8.45 14.59 72.62
CA PRO A 365 -9.49 15.56 72.29
C PRO A 365 -9.02 16.71 71.38
#